data_AF-A0A9E6VTS7-F1
#
_entry.id   AF-A0A9E6VTS7-F1
#
_cell.length_a   1.000
_cell.length_b   1.000
_cell.length_c   1.000
_cell.angle_alpha   90.00
_cell.angle_beta   90.00
_cell.angle_gamma   90.00
#
_symmetry.space_group_name_H-M   'P 1'
#
loop_
_entity.id
_entity.type
_entity.pdbx_description
1 polymer ?
#
loop_
_entity_poly.entity_id
_entity_poly.type
_entity_poly.pdbx_seq_one_letter_code
_entity_poly.pdbx_strand_id
1 'polypeptide(L)'
;MNKFYLAVLILPGFIFISCGNDSKKNKTEDNKPKRESAYEKAERVKDSINKLPAVAMTFEQAFADTMQQEHNVSVEGYLQLRLMSSASSGGQSMNFFGRHNQNHGQSMYTRIHTGTGNNRMKALPENYRLKDLVITDDKGKTFSANERVRITGRMKASFSDPKRKAVYLDVIKMERIPDARTDYAALNLPELSFGDDDKEEMRDKAYFLEGKLSMPMYVLTGAEISIDLTNKKGQKFTVKILNGKGISQMENLKEGWTEKDVVIRDSKGETVPLKKNVRVYGVLKLDGLHVEEIISL
;
A
#
# COMPACT_ATOMS: atom_id res chain seq x y z
N MET A 1 -12.89 31.93 4.80
CA MET A 1 -12.40 30.57 5.09
C MET A 1 -11.65 30.62 6.40
N ASN A 2 -12.28 30.10 7.46
CA ASN A 2 -11.78 30.16 8.83
C ASN A 2 -10.60 29.22 9.02
N LYS A 3 -9.44 29.78 9.40
CA LYS A 3 -8.26 29.05 9.86
C LYS A 3 -8.30 29.01 11.38
N PHE A 4 -8.53 27.84 11.96
CA PHE A 4 -8.30 27.58 13.37
C PHE A 4 -6.92 26.92 13.52
N TYR A 5 -5.94 27.67 14.00
CA TYR A 5 -4.70 27.14 14.55
C TYR A 5 -4.75 27.35 16.06
N LEU A 6 -4.91 26.27 16.83
CA LEU A 6 -4.70 26.29 18.27
C LEU A 6 -3.43 25.48 18.56
N ALA A 7 -2.28 26.17 18.55
CA ALA A 7 -1.03 25.64 19.05
C ALA A 7 -0.95 25.94 20.56
N VAL A 8 -1.16 24.93 21.40
CA VAL A 8 -0.92 25.04 22.84
C VAL A 8 0.50 24.55 23.12
N LEU A 9 1.42 25.51 23.28
CA LEU A 9 2.76 25.31 23.83
C LEU A 9 2.64 25.12 25.34
N ILE A 10 2.94 23.92 25.85
CA ILE A 10 3.11 23.69 27.29
C ILE A 10 4.60 23.68 27.59
N LEU A 11 5.07 24.77 28.19
CA LEU A 11 6.36 24.88 28.87
C LEU A 11 6.29 24.14 30.22
N PRO A 12 7.20 23.19 30.53
CA PRO A 12 7.39 22.77 31.91
C PRO A 12 8.39 23.72 32.59
N GLY A 13 7.88 24.64 33.41
CA GLY A 13 8.67 25.37 34.38
C GLY A 13 9.09 24.44 35.52
N PHE A 14 10.37 24.14 35.61
CA PHE A 14 10.97 23.54 36.81
C PHE A 14 11.11 24.62 37.88
N ILE A 15 10.27 24.55 38.91
CA ILE A 15 10.48 25.29 40.16
C ILE A 15 11.05 24.30 41.18
N PHE A 16 12.34 24.42 41.46
CA PHE A 16 12.97 23.82 42.64
C PHE A 16 12.61 24.69 43.85
N ILE A 17 11.78 24.18 44.76
CA ILE A 17 11.66 24.74 46.12
C ILE A 17 12.20 23.71 47.11
N SER A 18 13.18 24.23 47.85
CA SER A 18 14.00 23.63 48.90
C SER A 18 13.19 23.12 50.10
N CYS A 19 13.77 22.14 50.78
CA CYS A 19 13.32 21.51 52.02
C CYS A 19 13.07 22.50 53.17
N GLY A 20 11.95 22.32 53.87
CA GLY A 20 11.66 22.86 55.18
C GLY A 20 10.88 21.83 55.99
N ASN A 21 11.58 21.20 56.92
CA ASN A 21 11.13 20.18 57.86
C ASN A 21 10.11 20.78 58.86
N ASP A 22 8.94 20.16 59.05
CA ASP A 22 8.34 20.09 60.38
C ASP A 22 7.20 19.07 60.50
N SER A 23 7.32 18.26 61.54
CA SER A 23 6.47 17.12 61.87
C SER A 23 5.19 17.52 62.62
N LYS A 24 4.02 17.18 62.07
CA LYS A 24 2.83 16.85 62.87
C LYS A 24 2.05 15.69 62.24
N LYS A 25 2.03 14.56 62.96
CA LYS A 25 1.16 13.41 62.70
C LYS A 25 -0.30 13.85 62.87
N ASN A 26 -1.00 14.07 61.77
CA ASN A 26 -2.45 13.93 61.73
C ASN A 26 -2.77 12.69 60.89
N LYS A 27 -3.32 11.67 61.55
CA LYS A 27 -4.04 10.58 60.91
C LYS A 27 -5.32 11.17 60.32
N THR A 28 -5.26 11.55 59.05
CA THR A 28 -6.46 11.69 58.23
C THR A 28 -6.34 10.60 57.16
N GLU A 29 -7.24 9.64 57.25
CA GLU A 29 -7.41 8.54 56.31
C GLU A 29 -7.49 9.08 54.87
N ASP A 30 -6.53 8.64 54.06
CA ASP A 30 -6.71 8.02 52.75
C ASP A 30 -7.94 8.44 51.95
N ASN A 31 -7.86 9.63 51.36
CA ASN A 31 -8.53 9.91 50.09
C ASN A 31 -7.75 10.95 49.28
N LYS A 32 -6.43 10.78 49.16
CA LYS A 32 -5.69 11.46 48.09
C LYS A 32 -6.05 10.74 46.79
N PRO A 33 -6.69 11.40 45.80
CA PRO A 33 -6.99 10.75 44.53
C PRO A 33 -5.68 10.21 43.96
N LYS A 34 -5.64 8.89 43.74
CA LYS A 34 -4.49 8.19 43.16
C LYS A 34 -4.10 8.96 41.91
N ARG A 35 -2.96 9.66 41.95
CA ARG A 35 -2.46 10.43 40.81
C ARG A 35 -2.14 9.41 39.72
N GLU A 36 -3.00 9.36 38.73
CA GLU A 36 -2.84 8.50 37.58
C GLU A 36 -1.48 8.80 36.92
N SER A 37 -0.69 7.74 36.75
CA SER A 37 0.62 7.83 36.12
C SER A 37 0.50 8.26 34.67
N ALA A 38 1.57 8.81 34.10
CA ALA A 38 1.60 9.16 32.67
C ALA A 38 1.32 7.94 31.78
N TYR A 39 1.72 6.74 32.23
CA TYR A 39 1.45 5.47 31.57
C TYR A 39 -0.04 5.11 31.59
N GLU A 40 -0.67 5.10 32.76
CA GLU A 40 -2.12 4.82 32.90
C GLU A 40 -2.96 5.81 32.07
N LYS A 41 -2.58 7.10 32.03
CA LYS A 41 -3.22 8.10 31.17
C LYS A 41 -3.08 7.78 29.68
N ALA A 42 -1.87 7.41 29.23
CA ALA A 42 -1.62 7.06 27.84
C ALA A 42 -2.40 5.80 27.42
N GLU A 43 -2.49 4.81 28.31
CA GLU A 43 -3.24 3.58 28.10
C GLU A 43 -4.75 3.84 28.03
N ARG A 44 -5.29 4.68 28.93
CA ARG A 44 -6.69 5.10 28.88
C ARG A 44 -7.05 5.86 27.60
N VAL A 45 -6.17 6.75 27.14
CA VAL A 45 -6.36 7.47 25.88
C VAL A 45 -6.35 6.50 24.70
N LYS A 46 -5.39 5.55 24.67
CA LYS A 46 -5.33 4.49 23.66
C LYS A 46 -6.61 3.65 23.65
N ASP A 47 -7.10 3.23 24.81
CA ASP A 47 -8.33 2.45 24.93
C ASP A 47 -9.57 3.22 24.50
N SER A 48 -9.60 4.53 24.76
CA SER A 48 -10.69 5.40 24.33
C SER A 48 -10.73 5.56 22.82
N ILE A 49 -9.56 5.73 22.18
CA ILE A 49 -9.43 5.80 20.72
C ILE A 49 -9.82 4.47 20.07
N ASN A 50 -9.40 3.35 20.66
CA ASN A 50 -9.72 2.01 20.15
C ASN A 50 -11.23 1.68 20.17
N LYS A 51 -12.02 2.39 20.98
CA LYS A 51 -13.48 2.23 21.05
C LYS A 51 -14.24 3.10 20.05
N LEU A 52 -13.57 4.05 19.39
CA LEU A 52 -14.20 4.87 18.37
C LEU A 52 -14.52 4.04 17.12
N PRO A 53 -15.63 4.34 16.42
CA PRO A 53 -15.94 3.70 15.15
C PRO A 53 -14.83 3.99 14.14
N ALA A 54 -14.61 3.04 13.23
CA ALA A 54 -13.62 3.22 12.18
C ALA A 54 -13.99 4.40 11.27
N VAL A 55 -13.03 5.27 11.00
CA VAL A 55 -13.19 6.38 10.05
C VAL A 55 -12.92 5.87 8.64
N ALA A 56 -13.92 5.98 7.75
CA ALA A 56 -13.71 5.69 6.34
C ALA A 56 -12.81 6.75 5.71
N MET A 57 -11.76 6.34 5.01
CA MET A 57 -10.82 7.24 4.35
C MET A 57 -10.36 6.69 3.00
N THR A 58 -10.02 7.59 2.08
CA THR A 58 -9.36 7.19 0.83
C THR A 58 -7.92 6.79 1.11
N PHE A 59 -7.30 6.14 0.13
CA PHE A 59 -5.89 5.75 0.22
C PHE A 59 -4.98 6.97 0.40
N GLU A 60 -5.26 8.06 -0.32
CA GLU A 60 -4.52 9.33 -0.23
C GLU A 60 -4.70 10.00 1.13
N GLN A 61 -5.91 9.94 1.70
CA GLN A 61 -6.18 10.45 3.04
C GLN A 61 -5.40 9.68 4.11
N ALA A 62 -5.31 8.35 4.00
CA ALA A 62 -4.48 7.52 4.88
C ALA A 62 -2.99 7.94 4.82
N PHE A 63 -2.49 8.25 3.63
CA PHE A 63 -1.12 8.76 3.45
C PHE A 63 -0.92 10.22 3.82
N ALA A 64 -1.98 11.04 3.86
CA ALA A 64 -1.93 12.39 4.37
C ALA A 64 -2.00 12.42 5.91
N ASP A 65 -2.58 11.39 6.54
CA ASP A 65 -2.86 11.37 7.97
C ASP A 65 -1.59 11.36 8.85
N THR A 66 -1.35 12.44 9.58
CA THR A 66 -0.16 12.61 10.40
C THR A 66 -0.27 12.03 11.81
N MET A 67 -1.38 11.36 12.15
CA MET A 67 -1.58 10.77 13.47
C MET A 67 -0.57 9.65 13.75
N GLN A 68 0.25 9.87 14.78
CA GLN A 68 1.20 8.86 15.29
C GLN A 68 0.51 7.82 16.19
N GLN A 69 -0.63 8.16 16.79
CA GLN A 69 -1.40 7.26 17.64
C GLN A 69 -2.23 6.31 16.78
N GLU A 70 -2.28 5.04 17.21
CA GLU A 70 -3.12 4.02 16.58
C GLU A 70 -4.59 4.44 16.67
N HIS A 71 -5.30 4.38 15.54
CA HIS A 71 -6.73 4.66 15.47
C HIS A 71 -7.41 3.78 14.42
N ASN A 72 -8.72 3.60 14.57
CA ASN A 72 -9.49 2.72 13.70
C ASN A 72 -9.83 3.43 12.39
N VAL A 73 -9.49 2.79 11.28
CA VAL A 73 -9.77 3.29 9.93
C VAL A 73 -10.42 2.21 9.08
N SER A 74 -11.07 2.64 8.00
CA SER A 74 -11.57 1.77 6.95
C SER A 74 -11.10 2.27 5.60
N VAL A 75 -10.28 1.49 4.91
CA VAL A 75 -9.65 1.87 3.64
C VAL A 75 -9.92 0.82 2.57
N GLU A 76 -10.20 1.27 1.34
CA GLU A 76 -10.39 0.42 0.17
C GLU A 76 -9.12 0.33 -0.67
N GLY A 77 -8.84 -0.83 -1.24
CA GLY A 77 -7.63 -1.06 -2.01
C GLY A 77 -7.44 -2.53 -2.40
N TYR A 78 -6.20 -2.90 -2.74
CA TYR A 78 -5.84 -4.21 -3.28
C TYR A 78 -4.71 -4.82 -2.45
N LEU A 79 -4.93 -6.02 -1.93
CA LEU A 79 -3.92 -6.77 -1.20
C LEU A 79 -2.96 -7.47 -2.16
N GLN A 80 -1.66 -7.24 -2.01
CA GLN A 80 -0.64 -7.88 -2.80
C GLN A 80 0.44 -8.49 -1.93
N LEU A 81 0.84 -9.70 -2.29
CA LEU A 81 1.90 -10.41 -1.61
C LEU A 81 3.25 -9.86 -2.08
N ARG A 82 4.10 -9.48 -1.12
CA ARG A 82 5.45 -9.03 -1.43
C ARG A 82 6.29 -10.22 -1.90
N LEU A 83 7.25 -9.99 -2.80
CA LEU A 83 8.24 -10.99 -3.22
C LEU A 83 9.04 -11.56 -2.04
N MET A 84 9.24 -10.75 -1.00
CA MET A 84 9.75 -11.18 0.30
C MET A 84 8.76 -10.78 1.38
N SER A 85 8.10 -11.77 1.96
CA SER A 85 7.14 -11.56 3.03
C SER A 85 7.81 -11.90 4.37
N SER A 86 7.70 -11.03 5.37
CA SER A 86 8.17 -11.34 6.73
C SER A 86 7.03 -11.97 7.52
N ALA A 87 7.14 -13.27 7.76
CA ALA A 87 6.25 -13.99 8.65
C ALA A 87 6.63 -13.70 10.11
N SER A 88 5.64 -13.31 10.92
CA SER A 88 5.77 -13.32 12.38
C SER A 88 4.82 -14.37 12.94
N SER A 89 5.07 -14.85 14.15
CA SER A 89 4.23 -15.85 14.84
C SER A 89 2.74 -15.47 14.95
N GLY A 90 2.39 -14.18 14.80
CA GLY A 90 1.01 -13.69 14.90
C GLY A 90 0.44 -13.07 13.61
N GLY A 91 1.13 -13.13 12.48
CA GLY A 91 0.61 -12.58 11.23
C GLY A 91 1.66 -12.35 10.15
N GLN A 92 1.16 -12.12 8.94
CA GLN A 92 1.94 -11.87 7.74
C GLN A 92 1.82 -10.42 7.32
N SER A 93 2.95 -9.80 7.00
CA SER A 93 2.95 -8.47 6.37
C SER A 93 2.68 -8.59 4.88
N MET A 94 1.72 -7.81 4.37
CA MET A 94 1.36 -7.69 2.96
C MET A 94 1.32 -6.22 2.54
N ASN A 95 1.57 -5.95 1.25
CA ASN A 95 1.38 -4.61 0.71
C ASN A 95 -0.09 -4.41 0.39
N PHE A 96 -0.59 -3.21 0.68
CA PHE A 96 -1.93 -2.81 0.33
C PHE A 96 -1.84 -1.53 -0.50
N PHE A 97 -2.36 -1.59 -1.72
CA PHE A 97 -2.25 -0.55 -2.73
C PHE A 97 -3.60 0.08 -3.03
N GLY A 98 -3.60 1.35 -3.43
CA GLY A 98 -4.83 2.08 -3.75
C GLY A 98 -5.40 1.72 -5.11
N ARG A 99 -4.56 1.28 -6.05
CA ARG A 99 -4.94 1.02 -7.44
C ARG A 99 -4.76 -0.45 -7.85
N HIS A 100 -5.56 -0.89 -8.80
CA HIS A 100 -5.49 -2.23 -9.37
C HIS A 100 -4.14 -2.42 -10.07
N ASN A 101 -3.54 -3.60 -9.99
CA ASN A 101 -2.23 -3.91 -10.59
C ASN A 101 -1.05 -3.04 -10.12
N GLN A 102 -1.24 -2.12 -9.18
CA GLN A 102 -0.14 -1.35 -8.61
C GLN A 102 0.72 -2.25 -7.72
N ASN A 103 1.97 -2.47 -8.10
CA ASN A 103 2.97 -3.24 -7.35
C ASN A 103 4.14 -2.37 -6.84
N HIS A 104 4.10 -1.08 -7.17
CA HIS A 104 5.14 -0.10 -6.89
C HIS A 104 4.55 1.26 -6.48
N GLY A 105 5.40 2.15 -5.93
CA GLY A 105 4.98 3.44 -5.39
C GLY A 105 4.49 3.35 -3.94
N GLN A 106 3.53 4.18 -3.57
CA GLN A 106 2.99 4.24 -2.21
C GLN A 106 2.13 3.01 -1.89
N SER A 107 2.44 2.34 -0.77
CA SER A 107 1.73 1.16 -0.26
C SER A 107 1.62 1.20 1.26
N MET A 108 0.49 0.78 1.82
CA MET A 108 0.38 0.53 3.25
C MET A 108 0.90 -0.86 3.59
N TYR A 109 1.61 -0.99 4.71
CA TYR A 109 2.02 -2.27 5.26
C TYR A 109 0.88 -2.83 6.10
N THR A 110 0.15 -3.78 5.54
CA THR A 110 -0.94 -4.47 6.23
C THR A 110 -0.44 -5.69 6.96
N ARG A 111 -0.82 -5.86 8.22
CA ARG A 111 -0.61 -7.12 8.95
C ARG A 111 -1.92 -7.90 8.96
N ILE A 112 -1.92 -9.05 8.31
CA ILE A 112 -3.04 -10.00 8.37
C ILE A 112 -2.68 -11.11 9.35
N HIS A 113 -3.53 -11.33 10.34
CA HIS A 113 -3.31 -12.38 11.33
C HIS A 113 -3.44 -13.77 10.70
N THR A 114 -2.49 -14.65 11.05
CA THR A 114 -2.52 -16.04 10.65
C THR A 114 -3.51 -16.83 11.51
N GLY A 115 -4.20 -17.81 10.93
CA GLY A 115 -5.11 -18.68 11.67
C GLY A 115 -6.23 -19.26 10.83
N THR A 116 -7.23 -19.80 11.51
CA THR A 116 -8.47 -20.30 10.92
C THR A 116 -9.63 -19.35 11.23
N GLY A 117 -10.65 -19.31 10.36
CA GLY A 117 -11.83 -18.47 10.52
C GLY A 117 -11.80 -17.18 9.69
N ASN A 118 -12.69 -16.24 9.99
CA ASN A 118 -12.92 -15.02 9.21
C ASN A 118 -11.82 -13.99 9.47
N ASN A 119 -11.51 -13.17 8.45
CA ASN A 119 -10.49 -12.12 8.54
C ASN A 119 -9.10 -12.66 8.93
N ARG A 120 -8.77 -13.85 8.44
CA ARG A 120 -7.50 -14.53 8.69
C ARG A 120 -6.87 -14.95 7.38
N MET A 121 -5.58 -15.26 7.46
CA MET A 121 -4.92 -15.95 6.37
C MET A 121 -4.29 -17.24 6.85
N LYS A 122 -4.20 -18.20 5.94
CA LYS A 122 -3.39 -19.40 6.16
C LYS A 122 -1.92 -18.99 6.28
N ALA A 123 -1.21 -19.58 7.23
CA ALA A 123 0.23 -19.41 7.32
C ALA A 123 0.89 -19.86 6.00
N LEU A 124 1.76 -19.02 5.45
CA LEU A 124 2.51 -19.34 4.24
C LEU A 124 3.64 -20.32 4.59
N PRO A 125 3.88 -21.35 3.77
CA PRO A 125 5.06 -22.19 3.93
C PRO A 125 6.33 -21.39 3.59
N GLU A 126 7.50 -21.91 3.98
CA GLU A 126 8.80 -21.27 3.73
C GLU A 126 9.02 -20.96 2.24
N ASN A 127 8.69 -21.93 1.37
CA ASN A 127 8.78 -21.81 -0.08
C ASN A 127 7.40 -21.59 -0.71
N TYR A 128 6.71 -20.54 -0.29
CA TYR A 128 5.37 -20.26 -0.79
C TYR A 128 5.36 -19.87 -2.27
N ARG A 129 4.27 -20.22 -2.93
CA ARG A 129 3.85 -19.73 -4.24
C ARG A 129 2.59 -18.90 -4.07
N LEU A 130 2.23 -18.12 -5.09
CA LEU A 130 1.01 -17.31 -5.04
C LEU A 130 -0.25 -18.13 -4.74
N LYS A 131 -0.31 -19.38 -5.21
CA LYS A 131 -1.42 -20.31 -4.93
C LYS A 131 -1.57 -20.72 -3.46
N ASP A 132 -0.52 -20.54 -2.65
CA ASP A 132 -0.54 -20.88 -1.22
C ASP A 132 -1.16 -19.75 -0.39
N LEU A 133 -1.34 -18.57 -0.99
CA LEU A 133 -2.03 -17.44 -0.37
C LEU A 133 -3.53 -17.71 -0.31
N VAL A 134 -4.01 -17.96 0.91
CA VAL A 134 -5.43 -18.14 1.19
C VAL A 134 -5.82 -17.16 2.29
N ILE A 135 -6.66 -16.18 1.93
CA ILE A 135 -7.17 -15.15 2.83
C ILE A 135 -8.69 -15.26 2.87
N THR A 136 -9.29 -15.18 4.05
CA THR A 136 -10.75 -15.23 4.27
C THR A 136 -11.30 -13.86 4.63
N ASP A 137 -12.43 -13.49 4.01
CA ASP A 137 -13.16 -12.27 4.34
C ASP A 137 -13.99 -12.42 5.63
N ASP A 138 -14.74 -11.37 5.97
CA ASP A 138 -15.64 -11.30 7.13
C ASP A 138 -16.79 -12.32 7.09
N LYS A 139 -17.08 -12.89 5.93
CA LYS A 139 -18.10 -13.92 5.68
C LYS A 139 -17.49 -15.32 5.52
N GLY A 140 -16.17 -15.46 5.72
CA GLY A 140 -15.45 -16.72 5.60
C GLY A 140 -15.21 -17.17 4.16
N LYS A 141 -15.46 -16.32 3.16
CA LYS A 141 -15.15 -16.63 1.75
C LYS A 141 -13.68 -16.34 1.49
N THR A 142 -13.05 -17.20 0.71
CA THR A 142 -11.67 -16.99 0.28
C THR A 142 -11.59 -16.03 -0.90
N PHE A 143 -10.59 -15.18 -0.91
CA PHE A 143 -10.26 -14.32 -2.06
C PHE A 143 -8.75 -14.36 -2.35
N SER A 144 -8.39 -14.04 -3.59
CA SER A 144 -7.00 -14.08 -4.08
C SER A 144 -6.29 -12.74 -3.91
N ALA A 145 -4.96 -12.72 -4.09
CA ALA A 145 -4.22 -11.46 -4.25
C ALA A 145 -4.81 -10.61 -5.39
N ASN A 146 -4.63 -9.30 -5.29
CA ASN A 146 -5.05 -8.29 -6.26
C ASN A 146 -6.58 -8.19 -6.44
N GLU A 147 -7.37 -8.82 -5.57
CA GLU A 147 -8.79 -8.53 -5.45
C GLU A 147 -9.03 -7.30 -4.58
N ARG A 148 -10.06 -6.52 -4.94
CA ARG A 148 -10.41 -5.30 -4.22
C ARG A 148 -11.11 -5.63 -2.91
N VAL A 149 -10.59 -5.07 -1.83
CA VAL A 149 -11.11 -5.26 -0.47
C VAL A 149 -11.24 -3.93 0.26
N ARG A 150 -12.17 -3.88 1.21
CA ARG A 150 -12.19 -2.88 2.27
C ARG A 150 -11.57 -3.48 3.51
N ILE A 151 -10.55 -2.82 4.05
CA ILE A 151 -9.89 -3.23 5.28
C ILE A 151 -10.30 -2.26 6.38
N THR A 152 -10.92 -2.79 7.43
CA THR A 152 -11.03 -2.10 8.72
C THR A 152 -9.90 -2.55 9.62
N GLY A 153 -9.16 -1.62 10.20
CA GLY A 153 -8.00 -1.95 11.03
C GLY A 153 -7.48 -0.79 11.84
N ARG A 154 -6.45 -1.07 12.64
CA ARG A 154 -5.73 -0.05 13.42
C ARG A 154 -4.59 0.50 12.58
N MET A 155 -4.68 1.78 12.23
CA MET A 155 -3.66 2.45 11.43
C MET A 155 -2.73 3.26 12.32
N LYS A 156 -1.45 3.30 11.93
CA LYS A 156 -0.50 4.30 12.42
C LYS A 156 0.46 4.72 11.33
N ALA A 157 0.81 6.00 11.32
CA ALA A 157 1.93 6.51 10.55
C ALA A 157 3.24 6.35 11.34
N SER A 158 4.29 5.88 10.67
CA SER A 158 5.66 5.90 11.18
C SER A 158 6.48 6.92 10.39
N PHE A 159 7.23 7.72 11.13
CA PHE A 159 8.12 8.76 10.62
C PHE A 159 9.60 8.38 10.83
N SER A 160 9.92 7.09 10.89
CA SER A 160 11.29 6.61 11.10
C SER A 160 12.28 7.09 10.03
N ASP A 161 11.79 7.40 8.82
CA ASP A 161 12.55 8.07 7.76
C ASP A 161 11.87 9.42 7.44
N PRO A 162 12.54 10.57 7.62
CA PRO A 162 11.99 11.89 7.28
C PRO A 162 11.57 12.03 5.81
N LYS A 163 12.15 11.23 4.91
CA LYS A 163 11.86 11.24 3.48
C LYS A 163 10.77 10.23 3.09
N ARG A 164 10.43 9.29 3.96
CA ARG A 164 9.50 8.18 3.65
C ARG A 164 8.56 7.92 4.82
N LYS A 165 7.34 8.39 4.68
CA LYS A 165 6.23 8.04 5.57
C LYS A 165 5.81 6.60 5.30
N ALA A 166 5.94 5.74 6.29
CA ALA A 166 5.39 4.38 6.24
C ALA A 166 4.06 4.34 6.98
N VAL A 167 3.03 3.80 6.35
CA VAL A 167 1.72 3.62 6.97
C VAL A 167 1.54 2.13 7.26
N TYR A 168 1.24 1.81 8.52
CA TYR A 168 0.99 0.45 8.97
C TYR A 168 -0.48 0.28 9.31
N LEU A 169 -1.06 -0.83 8.90
CA LEU A 169 -2.47 -1.15 9.13
C LEU A 169 -2.61 -2.58 9.67
N ASP A 170 -2.99 -2.70 10.94
CA ASP A 170 -3.25 -3.99 11.58
C ASP A 170 -4.71 -4.40 11.37
N VAL A 171 -4.94 -5.51 10.67
CA VAL A 171 -6.25 -5.86 10.12
C VAL A 171 -7.19 -6.43 11.19
N ILE A 172 -8.37 -5.82 11.30
CA ILE A 172 -9.48 -6.30 12.14
C ILE A 172 -10.53 -6.99 11.28
N LYS A 173 -10.91 -6.37 10.15
CA LYS A 173 -11.95 -6.83 9.23
C LYS A 173 -11.50 -6.68 7.79
N MET A 174 -11.84 -7.64 6.94
CA MET A 174 -11.67 -7.60 5.49
C MET A 174 -13.00 -7.90 4.82
N GLU A 175 -13.45 -7.01 3.96
CA GLU A 175 -14.67 -7.19 3.18
C GLU A 175 -14.31 -7.20 1.70
N ARG A 176 -14.75 -8.23 0.97
CA ARG A 176 -14.67 -8.20 -0.49
C ARG A 176 -15.67 -7.17 -1.02
N ILE A 177 -15.20 -6.29 -1.88
CA ILE A 177 -16.04 -5.26 -2.52
C ILE A 177 -15.92 -5.36 -4.04
N PRO A 178 -16.93 -4.88 -4.80
CA PRO A 178 -16.81 -4.81 -6.25
C PRO A 178 -15.58 -4.03 -6.66
N ASP A 179 -14.93 -4.53 -7.71
CA ASP A 179 -13.78 -3.88 -8.31
C ASP A 179 -14.14 -2.44 -8.74
N ALA A 180 -13.23 -1.49 -8.51
CA ALA A 180 -13.40 -0.13 -9.02
C ALA A 180 -12.16 0.21 -9.83
N ARG A 181 -12.40 0.40 -11.13
CA ARG A 181 -11.36 0.82 -12.04
C ARG A 181 -10.96 2.25 -11.72
N THR A 182 -9.66 2.47 -11.64
CA THR A 182 -9.10 3.81 -11.60
C THR A 182 -9.29 4.45 -12.96
N ASP A 183 -9.85 5.66 -12.98
CA ASP A 183 -9.90 6.47 -14.20
C ASP A 183 -8.54 7.18 -14.38
N TYR A 184 -7.60 6.50 -15.03
CA TYR A 184 -6.26 7.05 -15.27
C TYR A 184 -6.28 8.28 -16.20
N ALA A 185 -7.31 8.44 -17.03
CA ALA A 185 -7.46 9.63 -17.85
C ALA A 185 -7.79 10.86 -16.99
N ALA A 186 -8.61 10.69 -15.95
CA ALA A 186 -8.93 11.77 -15.00
C ALA A 186 -7.75 12.20 -14.10
N LEU A 187 -6.72 11.35 -13.95
CA LEU A 187 -5.56 11.63 -13.10
C LEU A 187 -4.59 12.68 -13.69
N ASN A 188 -4.74 13.06 -14.97
CA ASN A 188 -3.87 14.03 -15.65
C ASN A 188 -2.37 13.75 -15.44
N LEU A 189 -1.98 12.47 -15.52
CA LEU A 189 -0.59 12.07 -15.33
C LEU A 189 0.30 12.68 -16.42
N PRO A 190 1.56 13.03 -16.11
CA PRO A 190 2.51 13.52 -17.12
C PRO A 190 2.96 12.38 -18.06
N GLU A 191 3.21 12.71 -19.33
CA GLU A 191 3.90 11.81 -20.26
C GLU A 191 5.36 11.65 -19.79
N LEU A 192 5.85 10.42 -19.67
CA LEU A 192 7.23 10.17 -19.32
C LEU A 192 8.14 10.63 -20.47
N SER A 193 9.09 11.52 -20.17
CA SER A 193 10.07 11.98 -21.15
C SER A 193 11.34 11.14 -21.10
N PHE A 194 12.03 11.05 -22.24
CA PHE A 194 13.32 10.36 -22.32
C PHE A 194 14.35 11.01 -21.40
N GLY A 195 15.05 10.23 -20.59
CA GLY A 195 16.02 10.70 -19.60
C GLY A 195 15.43 11.08 -18.24
N ASP A 196 14.11 10.99 -18.06
CA ASP A 196 13.50 11.11 -16.72
C ASP A 196 13.74 9.86 -15.86
N ASP A 197 13.96 8.70 -16.49
CA ASP A 197 14.34 7.44 -15.86
C ASP A 197 15.71 7.48 -15.16
N ASP A 198 16.59 8.36 -15.62
CA ASP A 198 17.91 8.59 -15.00
C ASP A 198 17.83 9.45 -13.73
N LYS A 199 16.72 10.17 -13.50
CA LYS A 199 16.57 11.13 -12.40
C LYS A 199 15.94 10.47 -11.17
N GLU A 200 16.64 10.47 -10.05
CA GLU A 200 16.16 9.82 -8.82
C GLU A 200 14.85 10.44 -8.31
N GLU A 201 14.69 11.76 -8.43
CA GLU A 201 13.49 12.48 -8.01
C GLU A 201 12.24 12.16 -8.85
N MET A 202 12.40 11.52 -10.00
CA MET A 202 11.30 11.09 -10.86
C MET A 202 10.81 9.69 -10.51
N ARG A 203 11.60 8.92 -9.75
CA ARG A 203 11.23 7.57 -9.32
C ARG A 203 10.05 7.62 -8.35
N ASP A 204 9.30 6.52 -8.31
CA ASP A 204 8.11 6.32 -7.47
C ASP A 204 6.90 7.22 -7.83
N LYS A 205 6.98 7.94 -8.95
CA LYS A 205 5.88 8.75 -9.50
C LYS A 205 5.14 8.04 -10.62
N ALA A 206 3.87 8.39 -10.79
CA ALA A 206 3.03 7.87 -11.85
C ALA A 206 3.17 8.68 -13.15
N TYR A 207 3.22 7.98 -14.27
CA TYR A 207 3.37 8.54 -15.61
C TYR A 207 2.49 7.78 -16.61
N PHE A 208 2.37 8.33 -17.82
CA PHE A 208 1.92 7.56 -18.98
C PHE A 208 2.96 7.58 -20.11
N LEU A 209 2.86 6.61 -21.00
CA LEU A 209 3.59 6.54 -22.28
C LEU A 209 2.64 6.13 -23.39
N GLU A 210 2.89 6.61 -24.61
CA GLU A 210 2.22 6.13 -25.82
C GLU A 210 3.23 5.58 -26.82
N GLY A 211 2.91 4.43 -27.39
CA GLY A 211 3.80 3.82 -28.37
C GLY A 211 3.39 2.42 -28.77
N LYS A 212 4.31 1.73 -29.43
CA LYS A 212 4.15 0.32 -29.85
C LYS A 212 5.00 -0.58 -28.98
N LEU A 213 4.41 -1.69 -28.55
CA LEU A 213 5.12 -2.71 -27.79
C LEU A 213 5.99 -3.56 -28.73
N SER A 214 7.11 -4.03 -28.23
CA SER A 214 7.99 -4.94 -28.97
C SER A 214 8.78 -5.79 -28.00
N MET A 215 8.98 -7.06 -28.35
CA MET A 215 9.76 -7.96 -27.52
C MET A 215 11.24 -7.58 -27.60
N PRO A 216 11.94 -7.42 -26.46
CA PRO A 216 13.38 -7.32 -26.46
C PRO A 216 14.01 -8.66 -26.88
N MET A 217 15.28 -8.62 -27.30
CA MET A 217 16.03 -9.85 -27.64
C MET A 217 16.14 -10.81 -26.46
N TYR A 218 16.23 -10.27 -25.25
CA TYR A 218 16.26 -11.04 -24.01
C TYR A 218 15.11 -10.56 -23.12
N VAL A 219 14.27 -11.50 -22.68
CA VAL A 219 13.14 -11.22 -21.82
C VAL A 219 13.46 -11.74 -20.43
N LEU A 220 13.54 -10.83 -19.47
CA LEU A 220 13.52 -11.19 -18.05
C LEU A 220 12.08 -11.51 -17.67
N THR A 221 11.86 -12.75 -17.23
CA THR A 221 10.56 -13.24 -16.75
C THR A 221 10.59 -13.40 -15.23
N GLY A 222 9.44 -13.21 -14.60
CA GLY A 222 9.27 -13.27 -13.16
C GLY A 222 7.85 -12.91 -12.76
N ALA A 223 7.69 -12.17 -11.67
CA ALA A 223 6.41 -11.54 -11.32
C ALA A 223 5.99 -10.48 -12.36
N GLU A 224 6.95 -9.90 -13.06
CA GLU A 224 6.77 -9.00 -14.19
C GLU A 224 7.61 -9.46 -15.37
N ILE A 225 7.19 -9.03 -16.56
CA ILE A 225 7.85 -9.31 -17.83
C ILE A 225 8.27 -7.97 -18.44
N SER A 226 9.55 -7.87 -18.81
CA SER A 226 10.12 -6.65 -19.40
C SER A 226 9.88 -6.62 -20.90
N ILE A 227 9.27 -5.54 -21.41
CA ILE A 227 8.99 -5.31 -22.84
C ILE A 227 9.46 -3.91 -23.23
N ASP A 228 9.82 -3.73 -24.50
CA ASP A 228 10.13 -2.41 -25.05
C ASP A 228 8.87 -1.70 -25.54
N LEU A 229 8.72 -0.42 -25.21
CA LEU A 229 7.74 0.48 -25.82
C LEU A 229 8.47 1.55 -26.62
N THR A 230 8.18 1.62 -27.93
CA THR A 230 8.74 2.66 -28.81
C THR A 230 7.70 3.75 -29.05
N ASN A 231 7.99 4.98 -28.63
CA ASN A 231 7.07 6.10 -28.82
C ASN A 231 7.10 6.64 -30.27
N LYS A 232 6.23 7.61 -30.57
CA LYS A 232 6.14 8.25 -31.92
C LYS A 232 7.44 8.95 -32.37
N LYS A 233 8.33 9.29 -31.45
CA LYS A 233 9.64 9.91 -31.73
C LYS A 233 10.74 8.86 -31.97
N GLY A 234 10.40 7.57 -31.94
CA GLY A 234 11.36 6.47 -32.08
C GLY A 234 12.18 6.20 -30.81
N GLN A 235 11.83 6.83 -29.68
CA GLN A 235 12.49 6.60 -28.40
C GLN A 235 11.94 5.33 -27.77
N LYS A 236 12.84 4.48 -27.27
CA LYS A 236 12.53 3.21 -26.64
C LYS A 236 12.56 3.34 -25.12
N PHE A 237 11.53 2.83 -24.46
CA PHE A 237 11.40 2.75 -23.01
C PHE A 237 11.23 1.29 -22.60
N THR A 238 11.79 0.92 -21.44
CA THR A 238 11.49 -0.38 -20.82
C THR A 238 10.19 -0.25 -20.02
N VAL A 239 9.22 -1.12 -20.30
CA VAL A 239 7.99 -1.26 -19.51
C VAL A 239 7.95 -2.64 -18.87
N LYS A 240 7.45 -2.71 -17.63
CA LYS A 240 7.34 -3.95 -16.85
C LYS A 240 5.86 -4.28 -16.69
N ILE A 241 5.43 -5.40 -17.26
CA ILE A 241 4.02 -5.80 -17.22
C ILE A 241 3.87 -6.98 -16.26
N LEU A 242 2.92 -6.91 -15.35
CA LEU A 242 2.62 -8.00 -14.43
C LEU A 242 2.32 -9.30 -15.19
N ASN A 243 2.91 -10.39 -14.70
CA ASN A 243 2.68 -11.73 -15.23
C ASN A 243 1.30 -12.25 -14.77
N GLY A 244 0.43 -12.59 -15.72
CA GLY A 244 -0.89 -13.14 -15.43
C GLY A 244 -1.83 -13.14 -16.64
N LYS A 245 -3.09 -13.51 -16.38
CA LYS A 245 -4.14 -13.64 -17.40
C LYS A 245 -5.21 -12.54 -17.30
N GLY A 246 -5.07 -11.62 -16.37
CA GLY A 246 -6.01 -10.53 -16.11
C GLY A 246 -5.89 -9.38 -17.10
N ILE A 247 -6.64 -8.32 -16.83
CA ILE A 247 -6.54 -7.04 -17.55
C ILE A 247 -5.17 -6.42 -17.32
N SER A 248 -4.62 -5.78 -18.36
CA SER A 248 -3.31 -5.10 -18.30
C SER A 248 -2.16 -6.01 -17.83
N GLN A 249 -2.26 -7.32 -18.07
CA GLN A 249 -1.27 -8.33 -17.73
C GLN A 249 -0.77 -9.05 -18.98
N MET A 250 0.40 -9.68 -18.86
CA MET A 250 0.98 -10.52 -19.89
C MET A 250 1.10 -11.96 -19.40
N GLU A 251 0.72 -12.92 -20.23
CA GLU A 251 0.91 -14.33 -19.90
C GLU A 251 2.38 -14.72 -19.88
N ASN A 252 2.74 -15.64 -18.98
CA ASN A 252 4.09 -16.14 -18.91
C ASN A 252 4.52 -16.79 -20.24
N LEU A 253 5.75 -16.51 -20.65
CA LEU A 253 6.33 -17.09 -21.85
C LEU A 253 6.75 -18.52 -21.59
N LYS A 254 6.38 -19.42 -22.51
CA LYS A 254 6.92 -20.79 -22.52
C LYS A 254 8.38 -20.79 -22.97
N GLU A 255 9.08 -21.88 -22.70
CA GLU A 255 10.42 -22.10 -23.26
C GLU A 255 10.38 -22.12 -24.80
N GLY A 256 11.35 -21.48 -25.44
CA GLY A 256 11.41 -21.37 -26.90
C GLY A 256 10.28 -20.51 -27.52
N TRP A 257 9.73 -19.56 -26.76
CA TRP A 257 8.67 -18.68 -27.22
C TRP A 257 9.03 -17.94 -28.53
N THR A 258 7.98 -17.60 -29.27
CA THR A 258 8.02 -16.73 -30.45
C THR A 258 7.11 -15.52 -30.22
N GLU A 259 7.19 -14.49 -31.07
CA GLU A 259 6.29 -13.32 -30.95
C GLU A 259 4.80 -13.70 -30.97
N LYS A 260 4.42 -14.84 -31.57
CA LYS A 260 3.04 -15.32 -31.60
C LYS A 260 2.54 -15.86 -30.25
N ASP A 261 3.46 -16.23 -29.37
CA ASP A 261 3.15 -16.74 -28.03
C ASP A 261 2.93 -15.60 -27.02
N VAL A 262 3.19 -14.35 -27.43
CA VAL A 262 3.04 -13.17 -26.59
C VAL A 262 1.56 -12.80 -26.51
N VAL A 263 0.99 -12.96 -25.31
CA VAL A 263 -0.40 -12.59 -25.02
C VAL A 263 -0.40 -11.50 -23.96
N ILE A 264 -0.58 -10.26 -24.42
CA ILE A 264 -0.77 -9.07 -23.56
C ILE A 264 -2.25 -8.70 -23.64
N ARG A 265 -2.87 -8.38 -22.51
CA ARG A 265 -4.27 -7.92 -22.47
C ARG A 265 -4.33 -6.44 -22.12
N ASP A 266 -5.26 -5.72 -22.73
CA ASP A 266 -5.56 -4.34 -22.34
C ASP A 266 -6.50 -4.28 -21.13
N SER A 267 -6.92 -3.06 -20.78
CA SER A 267 -7.83 -2.80 -19.68
C SER A 267 -9.21 -3.40 -19.90
N LYS A 268 -9.61 -3.71 -21.13
CA LYS A 268 -10.87 -4.42 -21.43
C LYS A 268 -10.71 -5.94 -21.41
N GLY A 269 -9.47 -6.44 -21.27
CA GLY A 269 -9.15 -7.86 -21.32
C GLY A 269 -8.94 -8.39 -22.74
N GLU A 270 -8.94 -7.51 -23.74
CA GLU A 270 -8.72 -7.86 -25.14
C GLU A 270 -7.23 -8.04 -25.41
N THR A 271 -6.86 -8.99 -26.27
CA THR A 271 -5.47 -9.20 -26.63
C THR A 271 -4.93 -8.02 -27.45
N VAL A 272 -3.75 -7.53 -27.07
CA VAL A 272 -3.03 -6.44 -27.71
C VAL A 272 -1.92 -7.02 -28.60
N PRO A 273 -1.99 -6.87 -29.93
CA PRO A 273 -0.86 -7.17 -30.80
C PRO A 273 0.31 -6.24 -30.51
N LEU A 274 1.54 -6.76 -30.42
CA LEU A 274 2.74 -5.98 -30.09
C LEU A 274 2.85 -4.65 -30.87
N LYS A 275 2.66 -4.70 -32.19
CA LYS A 275 2.81 -3.53 -33.09
C LYS A 275 1.63 -2.55 -33.07
N LYS A 276 0.59 -2.81 -32.28
CA LYS A 276 -0.54 -1.90 -32.08
C LYS A 276 -0.09 -0.73 -31.21
N ASN A 277 -0.61 0.46 -31.50
CA ASN A 277 -0.40 1.60 -30.61
C ASN A 277 -1.17 1.37 -29.32
N VAL A 278 -0.52 1.63 -28.20
CA VAL A 278 -1.10 1.59 -26.87
C VAL A 278 -0.74 2.83 -26.09
N ARG A 279 -1.55 3.13 -25.09
CA ARG A 279 -1.16 3.97 -23.95
C ARG A 279 -0.97 3.09 -22.74
N VAL A 280 0.15 3.23 -22.05
CA VAL A 280 0.41 2.55 -20.78
C VAL A 280 0.48 3.56 -19.65
N TYR A 281 -0.06 3.20 -18.50
CA TYR A 281 0.03 3.95 -17.26
C TYR A 281 0.79 3.12 -16.24
N GLY A 282 1.65 3.76 -15.45
CA GLY A 282 2.47 3.03 -14.50
C GLY A 282 3.25 3.90 -13.55
N VAL A 283 4.04 3.26 -12.68
CA VAL A 283 4.95 3.92 -11.74
C VAL A 283 6.40 3.72 -12.20
N LEU A 284 7.15 4.81 -12.30
CA LEU A 284 8.55 4.76 -12.72
C LEU A 284 9.45 4.22 -11.61
N LYS A 285 10.32 3.28 -11.95
CA LYS A 285 11.41 2.77 -11.10
C LYS A 285 12.72 2.80 -11.87
N LEU A 286 13.79 2.36 -11.20
CA LEU A 286 15.14 2.33 -11.75
C LEU A 286 15.22 1.50 -13.05
N ASP A 287 14.44 0.44 -13.18
CA ASP A 287 14.50 -0.50 -14.30
C ASP A 287 13.34 -0.36 -15.31
N GLY A 288 12.58 0.72 -15.24
CA GLY A 288 11.55 1.07 -16.22
C GLY A 288 10.21 1.51 -15.62
N LEU A 289 9.21 1.62 -16.48
CA LEU A 289 7.84 1.95 -16.08
C LEU A 289 7.07 0.67 -15.74
N HIS A 290 6.65 0.52 -14.48
CA HIS A 290 5.87 -0.62 -14.03
C HIS A 290 4.39 -0.38 -14.29
N VAL A 291 3.84 -1.17 -15.21
CA VAL A 291 2.55 -0.96 -15.83
C VAL A 291 1.42 -1.39 -14.90
N GLU A 292 0.51 -0.46 -14.66
CA GLU A 292 -0.74 -0.69 -13.93
C GLU A 292 -1.91 -0.87 -14.92
N GLU A 293 -1.93 -0.08 -16.01
CA GLU A 293 -2.97 -0.13 -17.04
C GLU A 293 -2.41 -0.04 -18.46
N ILE A 294 -2.98 -0.83 -19.38
CA ILE A 294 -2.72 -0.78 -20.82
C ILE A 294 -4.04 -0.45 -21.53
N ILE A 295 -4.05 0.59 -22.37
CA ILE A 295 -5.18 0.95 -23.21
C ILE A 295 -4.79 0.78 -24.68
N SER A 296 -5.54 -0.04 -25.40
CA SER A 296 -5.50 -0.08 -26.86
C SER A 296 -5.94 1.26 -27.45
N LEU A 297 -5.11 1.89 -28.29
CA LEU A 297 -5.46 3.08 -29.06
C LEU A 297 -5.97 2.75 -30.46
#